data_AF-A0A8S3K4N0-F1
#
_entry.id   AF-A0A8S3K4N0-F1
#
_cell.length_a   1.000
_cell.length_b   1.000
_cell.length_c   1.000
_cell.angle_alpha   90.00
_cell.angle_beta   90.00
_cell.angle_gamma   90.00
#
_symmetry.space_group_name_H-M   'P 1'
#
loop_
_entity.id
_entity.type
_entity.pdbx_description
1 polymer ?
#
loop_
_entity_poly.entity_id
_entity_poly.type
_entity_poly.pdbx_seq_one_letter_code
_entity_poly.pdbx_strand_id
1 'polypeptide(L)'
;MFCSWGAEEYGLIGSIEYIQEYVKVLGARIVSYMNLDIAVNGAYYVNIKSSPVLFDAIIKAAKMVPSAYDPDGQTVYDKWMKVHRNDITNEPK
;
A
#
# COMPACT_ATOMS: atom_id res chain seq x y z
N MET A 1 -10.31 4.28 -12.33
CA MET A 1 -11.11 5.30 -11.62
C MET A 1 -10.20 5.90 -10.56
N PHE A 2 -10.16 7.23 -10.44
CA PHE A 2 -9.43 7.91 -9.38
C PHE A 2 -10.44 8.64 -8.50
N CYS A 3 -10.28 8.53 -7.19
CA CYS A 3 -11.19 9.12 -6.22
C CYS A 3 -10.37 9.90 -5.18
N SER A 4 -10.84 11.10 -4.83
CA SER A 4 -10.33 11.90 -3.72
C SER A 4 -11.44 12.02 -2.70
N TRP A 5 -11.34 11.29 -1.60
CA TRP A 5 -12.43 11.16 -0.63
C TRP A 5 -12.48 12.35 0.33
N GLY A 6 -13.67 12.97 0.45
CA GLY A 6 -13.93 13.99 1.45
C GLY A 6 -14.34 13.40 2.81
N ALA A 7 -14.16 14.18 3.87
CA ALA A 7 -14.60 13.84 5.24
C ALA A 7 -14.07 12.48 5.75
N GLU A 8 -12.86 12.10 5.33
CA GLU A 8 -12.18 10.87 5.78
C GLU A 8 -11.91 10.93 7.30
N GLU A 9 -11.34 12.03 7.77
CA GLU A 9 -11.00 12.24 9.20
C GLU A 9 -12.21 12.27 10.13
N TYR A 10 -13.41 12.43 9.57
CA TYR A 10 -14.68 12.44 10.31
C TYR A 10 -15.36 11.05 10.34
N GLY A 11 -14.64 9.99 9.95
CA GLY A 11 -15.13 8.62 9.98
C GLY A 11 -15.37 8.02 8.59
N LEU A 12 -14.47 8.27 7.64
CA LEU A 12 -14.49 7.69 6.28
C LEU A 12 -15.75 8.03 5.48
N ILE A 13 -16.43 9.13 5.80
CA ILE A 13 -17.79 9.40 5.32
C ILE A 13 -17.84 9.38 3.80
N GLY A 14 -16.96 10.10 3.11
CA GLY A 14 -17.02 10.21 1.65
C GLY A 14 -16.85 8.87 0.91
N SER A 15 -15.95 8.00 1.36
CA SER A 15 -15.74 6.70 0.71
C SER A 15 -16.85 5.70 1.07
N ILE A 16 -17.37 5.75 2.30
CA ILE A 16 -18.48 4.91 2.74
C ILE A 16 -19.76 5.26 1.96
N GLU A 17 -20.13 6.52 1.90
CA GLU A 17 -21.37 6.94 1.22
C GLU A 17 -21.31 6.65 -0.29
N TYR A 18 -20.14 6.82 -0.91
CA TYR A 18 -19.95 6.43 -2.31
C TYR A 18 -20.16 4.92 -2.53
N ILE A 19 -19.62 4.08 -1.64
CA ILE A 19 -19.84 2.64 -1.74
C ILE A 19 -21.32 2.30 -1.52
N GLN A 20 -22.00 2.94 -0.57
CA GLN A 20 -23.42 2.72 -0.31
C GLN A 20 -24.28 3.06 -1.54
N GLU A 21 -24.03 4.21 -2.19
CA GLU A 21 -24.77 4.64 -3.37
C GLU A 21 -24.56 3.69 -4.57
N TYR A 22 -23.31 3.25 -4.80
CA TYR A 22 -22.94 2.50 -6.01
C TYR A 22 -22.71 1.00 -5.78
N VAL A 23 -23.10 0.44 -4.62
CA VAL A 23 -22.76 -0.93 -4.18
C VAL A 23 -23.00 -2.01 -5.24
N LYS A 24 -24.10 -1.92 -5.99
CA LYS A 24 -24.45 -2.91 -7.02
C LYS A 24 -23.49 -2.87 -8.22
N VAL A 25 -23.15 -1.67 -8.68
CA VAL A 25 -22.27 -1.48 -9.84
C VAL A 25 -20.83 -1.81 -9.45
N LEU A 26 -20.40 -1.34 -8.27
CA LEU A 26 -19.06 -1.59 -7.76
C LEU A 26 -18.84 -3.09 -7.50
N GLY A 27 -19.80 -3.76 -6.85
CA GLY A 27 -19.71 -5.21 -6.57
C GLY A 27 -19.64 -6.07 -7.83
N ALA A 28 -20.22 -5.61 -8.95
CA ALA A 28 -20.17 -6.34 -10.22
C ALA A 28 -18.94 -6.02 -11.09
N ARG A 29 -18.22 -4.91 -10.84
CA ARG A 29 -17.23 -4.36 -11.78
C ARG A 29 -15.87 -4.00 -11.18
N ILE A 30 -15.76 -3.80 -9.87
CA ILE A 30 -14.46 -3.51 -9.24
C ILE A 30 -13.58 -4.76 -9.30
N VAL A 31 -12.35 -4.59 -9.77
CA VAL A 31 -11.31 -5.62 -9.71
C VAL A 31 -10.53 -5.54 -8.39
N SER A 32 -10.15 -4.32 -7.98
CA SER A 32 -9.48 -4.06 -6.70
C SER A 32 -9.68 -2.61 -6.24
N TYR A 33 -9.52 -2.38 -4.95
CA TYR A 33 -9.40 -1.05 -4.34
C TYR A 33 -7.98 -0.87 -3.81
N MET A 34 -7.31 0.20 -4.23
CA MET A 34 -5.97 0.57 -3.75
C MET A 34 -6.07 1.91 -3.04
N ASN A 35 -5.73 1.93 -1.76
CA ASN A 35 -5.77 3.14 -0.93
C ASN A 35 -4.40 3.81 -0.90
N LEU A 36 -4.37 5.13 -1.10
CA LEU A 36 -3.21 5.98 -0.83
C LEU A 36 -3.67 7.16 0.03
N ASP A 37 -3.41 7.06 1.32
CA ASP A 37 -3.77 8.07 2.31
C ASP A 37 -2.50 8.87 2.66
N ILE A 38 -1.71 8.38 3.61
CA ILE A 38 -0.38 8.93 3.88
C ILE A 38 0.64 8.26 2.94
N ALA A 39 1.06 8.99 1.90
CA ALA A 39 2.02 8.49 0.92
C ALA A 39 3.43 8.28 1.49
N VAL A 40 3.86 9.13 2.43
CA VAL A 40 5.18 9.06 3.07
C VAL A 40 5.03 9.34 4.56
N ASN A 41 5.30 8.32 5.38
CA ASN A 41 5.35 8.43 6.85
C ASN A 41 6.77 8.16 7.40
N GLY A 42 7.78 8.21 6.53
CA GLY A 42 9.18 7.91 6.87
C GLY A 42 9.97 7.40 5.66
N ALA A 43 11.29 7.26 5.81
CA ALA A 43 12.21 6.91 4.72
C ALA A 43 12.81 5.49 4.82
N TYR A 44 12.42 4.73 5.85
CA TYR A 44 13.08 3.46 6.19
C TYR A 44 12.61 2.26 5.35
N TYR A 45 11.31 2.07 5.18
CA TYR A 45 10.75 0.96 4.37
C TYR A 45 9.31 1.28 3.97
N VAL A 46 8.77 0.50 3.02
CA VAL A 46 7.36 0.59 2.64
C VAL A 46 6.48 -0.25 3.58
N ASN A 47 5.41 0.35 4.09
CA ASN A 47 4.41 -0.35 4.89
C ASN A 47 3.17 -0.62 4.03
N ILE A 48 2.89 -1.90 3.75
CA ILE A 48 1.81 -2.30 2.85
C ILE A 48 0.87 -3.24 3.60
N LYS A 49 -0.42 -2.89 3.61
CA LYS A 49 -1.50 -3.76 4.10
C LYS A 49 -2.37 -4.14 2.91
N SER A 50 -2.60 -5.44 2.74
CA SER A 50 -3.34 -5.95 1.60
C SER A 50 -3.99 -7.31 1.87
N SER A 51 -5.04 -7.62 1.12
CA SER A 51 -5.54 -8.99 0.98
C SER A 51 -4.49 -9.89 0.32
N PRO A 52 -4.36 -11.18 0.72
CA PRO A 52 -3.39 -12.12 0.15
C PRO A 52 -3.46 -12.27 -1.37
N VAL A 53 -4.64 -12.08 -1.96
CA VAL A 53 -4.84 -12.18 -3.41
C VAL A 53 -3.99 -11.19 -4.22
N LEU A 54 -3.52 -10.09 -3.61
CA LEU A 54 -2.69 -9.09 -4.27
C LEU A 54 -1.18 -9.23 -3.96
N PHE A 55 -0.77 -10.19 -3.13
CA PHE A 55 0.63 -10.29 -2.69
C PHE A 55 1.60 -10.46 -3.86
N ASP A 56 1.30 -11.33 -4.81
CA ASP A 56 2.16 -11.54 -5.98
C ASP A 56 2.31 -10.27 -6.82
N ALA A 57 1.22 -9.51 -7.00
CA ALA A 57 1.24 -8.26 -7.76
C ALA A 57 2.10 -7.20 -7.04
N ILE A 58 1.94 -7.08 -5.72
CA ILE A 58 2.70 -6.16 -4.87
C ILE A 58 4.19 -6.51 -4.90
N ILE A 59 4.55 -7.79 -4.72
CA ILE A 59 5.95 -8.23 -4.72
C ILE A 59 6.60 -7.98 -6.08
N LYS A 60 5.89 -8.29 -7.18
CA LYS A 60 6.40 -8.02 -8.53
C LYS A 60 6.64 -6.52 -8.74
N ALA A 61 5.69 -5.67 -8.36
CA ALA A 61 5.85 -4.23 -8.46
C ALA A 61 7.02 -3.71 -7.61
N ALA A 62 7.14 -4.16 -6.36
CA ALA A 62 8.21 -3.74 -5.45
C ALA A 62 9.62 -4.12 -5.95
N LYS A 63 9.75 -5.22 -6.69
CA LYS A 63 11.01 -5.64 -7.34
C LYS A 63 11.37 -4.83 -8.59
N MET A 64 10.42 -4.09 -9.15
CA MET A 64 10.64 -3.28 -10.35
C MET A 64 10.93 -1.81 -10.02
N VAL A 65 10.60 -1.36 -8.82
CA VAL A 65 10.75 0.03 -8.40
C VAL A 65 12.09 0.21 -7.66
N PRO A 66 12.98 1.10 -8.11
CA PRO A 66 14.17 1.47 -7.36
C PRO A 66 13.81 2.07 -6.00
N SER A 67 14.58 1.71 -4.98
CA SER A 67 14.46 2.31 -3.65
C SER A 67 14.84 3.80 -3.72
N ALA A 68 14.09 4.65 -3.01
CA ALA A 68 14.41 6.07 -2.92
C ALA A 68 15.72 6.26 -2.14
N TYR A 69 16.60 7.11 -2.68
CA TYR A 69 17.90 7.46 -2.08
C TYR A 69 18.82 6.24 -1.85
N ASP A 70 18.89 5.33 -2.82
CA ASP A 70 19.74 4.14 -2.71
C ASP A 70 20.96 4.19 -3.65
N PRO A 71 22.17 4.45 -3.12
CA PRO A 71 23.39 4.45 -3.93
C PRO A 71 23.79 3.05 -4.41
N ASP A 72 23.28 1.99 -3.77
CA ASP A 72 23.60 0.59 -4.09
C ASP A 72 22.64 0.01 -5.16
N GLY A 73 21.69 0.83 -5.65
CA GLY A 73 20.77 0.45 -6.71
C GLY A 73 19.72 -0.59 -6.31
N GLN A 74 19.43 -0.72 -5.01
CA GLN A 74 18.47 -1.72 -4.54
C GLN A 74 17.03 -1.34 -4.90
N THR A 75 16.16 -2.33 -4.94
CA THR A 75 14.72 -2.14 -5.18
C THR A 75 13.98 -1.86 -3.87
N VAL A 76 12.74 -1.37 -3.98
CA VAL A 76 11.83 -1.24 -2.83
C VAL A 76 11.66 -2.59 -2.12
N TYR A 77 11.59 -3.69 -2.87
CA TYR A 77 11.51 -5.04 -2.32
C TYR A 77 12.72 -5.40 -1.47
N ASP A 78 13.94 -5.10 -1.94
CA ASP A 78 15.16 -5.43 -1.23
C ASP A 78 15.24 -4.72 0.13
N LYS A 79 14.96 -3.41 0.15
CA LYS A 79 14.92 -2.62 1.37
C LYS A 79 13.81 -3.07 2.32
N TRP A 80 12.64 -3.39 1.78
CA TRP A 80 11.50 -3.91 2.55
C TRP A 80 11.84 -5.23 3.26
N MET A 81 12.42 -6.18 2.54
CA MET A 81 12.78 -7.49 3.08
C MET A 81 13.93 -7.45 4.08
N LYS A 82 14.89 -6.53 3.92
CA LYS A 82 15.99 -6.35 4.90
C LYS A 82 15.44 -6.00 6.29
N VAL A 83 14.52 -5.05 6.36
CA VAL A 83 13.90 -4.65 7.65
C VAL A 83 13.12 -5.81 8.27
N HIS A 84 12.28 -6.50 7.48
CA HIS A 84 11.45 -7.58 8.01
C HIS A 84 12.25 -8.83 8.39
N ARG A 85 13.41 -9.08 7.79
CA ARG A 85 14.33 -10.13 8.24
C ARG A 85 14.99 -9.78 9.57
N ASN A 86 15.38 -8.52 9.76
CA ASN A 86 16.03 -8.07 11.00
C ASN A 86 15.06 -8.10 12.21
N ASP A 87 13.76 -7.86 11.97
CA ASP A 87 12.72 -8.02 13.00
C ASP A 87 12.53 -9.49 13.43
N ILE A 88 12.93 -10.47 12.60
CA ILE A 88 12.91 -11.91 12.94
C ILE A 88 14.19 -12.33 13.67
N THR A 89 15.32 -11.65 13.45
CA THR A 89 16.62 -12.00 14.04
C THR A 89 16.94 -11.27 15.35
N ASN A 90 16.07 -10.38 15.85
CA ASN A 90 16.25 -9.63 17.10
C ASN A 90 17.59 -8.86 17.19
N GLU A 91 18.13 -8.38 16.07
CA GLU A 91 19.26 -7.45 16.14
C GLU A 91 18.74 -6.04 16.50
N PRO A 92 19.34 -5.36 17.51
CA PRO A 92 18.87 -4.05 17.94
C PRO A 92 19.03 -3.01 16.82
N LYS A 93 18.02 -2.14 16.71
CA LYS A 93 17.94 -1.03 15.74
C LYS A 93 18.99 0.04 15.99
#